data_AF-A0A817S1Y1-F1
#
_entry.id   AF-A0A817S1Y1-F1
#
_cell.length_a   1.000
_cell.length_b   1.000
_cell.length_c   1.000
_cell.angle_alpha   90.00
_cell.angle_beta   90.00
_cell.angle_gamma   90.00
#
_symmetry.space_group_name_H-M   'P 1'
#
loop_
_entity.id
_entity.type
_entity.pdbx_description
1 polymer ?
#
loop_
_entity_poly.entity_id
_entity_poly.type
_entity_poly.pdbx_seq_one_letter_code
_entity_poly.pdbx_strand_id
1 'polypeptide(L)'
;METEQDVMVKKNNNMKRRRCRRRQRQQLERMVLELTEMRQDIQQLRATEESHNGSIKTLFLSLGDTDFVAEKLQVKTASTTSLASIWLRWQAYDEYYEDDYEEADDFRSDDQRYEDAETLEPFGITDLSQINFVSDRGSNLAKALKPYSPAYCVDYRLNNIIKKCFYQTGKIKYKADDYITNETNELVCSSDSEDDNDVIDIPSSAANILKTILSCKNLVKFVKQSGLNKIIQDQCGVAVLQATVVRWLSMSQLLESVNRSYRQIKKILGDRKKVIVLDKLIILQLIILLRTFKHIILFLQKGKEPTLHLVTIAIITLQYLLEYDQSYQENPSGEELQEDDEYLEENEGMRFFRIRLYQLLNIMFALEPIHLAATLLHP
;
A
#
# COMPACT_ATOMS: atom_id res chain seq x y z
N MET A 1 29.91 -33.42 -20.18
CA MET A 1 31.08 -32.74 -19.57
C MET A 1 30.72 -31.28 -19.52
N GLU A 2 30.60 -30.68 -18.35
CA GLU A 2 30.41 -29.22 -18.24
C GLU A 2 31.65 -28.54 -18.82
N THR A 3 31.45 -27.49 -19.61
CA THR A 3 32.56 -26.73 -20.17
C THR A 3 33.20 -25.89 -19.05
N GLU A 4 34.49 -25.57 -19.16
CA GLU A 4 35.15 -24.66 -18.20
C GLU A 4 34.43 -23.30 -18.10
N GLN A 5 33.75 -22.90 -19.18
CA GLN A 5 32.95 -21.69 -19.25
C GLN A 5 31.72 -21.77 -18.33
N ASP A 6 31.00 -22.89 -18.32
CA ASP A 6 29.86 -23.13 -17.41
C ASP A 6 30.30 -23.09 -15.93
N VAL A 7 31.47 -23.65 -15.63
CA VAL A 7 32.02 -23.66 -14.26
C VAL A 7 32.37 -22.24 -13.78
N MET A 8 32.94 -21.41 -14.66
CA MET A 8 33.25 -20.02 -14.32
C MET A 8 32.00 -19.19 -14.07
N VAL A 9 30.96 -19.34 -14.89
CA VAL A 9 29.74 -18.53 -14.74
C VAL A 9 28.97 -18.94 -13.49
N LYS A 10 28.85 -20.24 -13.18
CA LYS A 10 28.34 -20.73 -11.88
C LYS A 10 29.10 -20.15 -10.69
N LYS A 11 30.43 -20.08 -10.76
CA LYS A 11 31.27 -19.51 -9.69
C LYS A 11 31.01 -18.00 -9.52
N ASN A 12 30.81 -17.28 -10.62
CA ASN A 12 30.53 -15.85 -10.62
C ASN A 12 29.12 -15.56 -10.05
N ASN A 13 28.11 -16.34 -10.44
CA ASN A 13 26.75 -16.25 -9.91
C ASN A 13 26.70 -16.56 -8.40
N ASN A 14 27.42 -17.59 -7.95
CA ASN A 14 27.56 -17.88 -6.52
C ASN A 14 28.26 -16.76 -5.76
N MET A 15 29.27 -16.12 -6.35
CA MET A 15 29.95 -14.98 -5.75
C MET A 15 29.02 -13.76 -5.63
N LYS A 16 28.20 -13.48 -6.66
CA LYS A 16 27.19 -12.41 -6.64
C LYS A 16 26.13 -12.65 -5.57
N ARG A 17 25.56 -13.87 -5.50
CA ARG A 17 24.62 -14.27 -4.44
C ARG A 17 25.24 -14.13 -3.05
N ARG A 18 26.51 -14.49 -2.87
CA ARG A 18 27.25 -14.30 -1.61
C ARG A 18 27.44 -12.82 -1.28
N ARG A 19 27.79 -11.97 -2.25
CA ARG A 19 27.91 -10.51 -2.04
C ARG A 19 26.56 -9.88 -1.66
N CYS A 20 25.47 -10.30 -2.31
CA CYS A 20 24.12 -9.90 -1.95
C CYS A 20 23.77 -10.28 -0.51
N ARG A 21 23.91 -11.57 -0.14
CA ARG A 21 23.68 -12.03 1.24
C ARG A 21 24.54 -11.30 2.25
N ARG A 22 25.77 -10.93 1.88
CA ARG A 22 26.65 -10.13 2.74
C ARG A 22 26.14 -8.70 2.93
N ARG A 23 25.66 -8.04 1.87
CA ARG A 23 25.04 -6.70 1.98
C ARG A 23 23.75 -6.75 2.79
N GLN A 24 22.89 -7.75 2.55
CA GLN A 24 21.67 -8.00 3.35
C GLN A 24 22.03 -8.16 4.83
N ARG A 25 23.02 -9.01 5.12
CA ARG A 25 23.49 -9.22 6.48
C ARG A 25 24.05 -7.95 7.10
N GLN A 26 24.82 -7.14 6.36
CA GLN A 26 25.35 -5.86 6.86
C GLN A 26 24.27 -4.80 7.11
N GLN A 27 23.22 -4.76 6.30
CA GLN A 27 22.10 -3.85 6.52
C GLN A 27 21.25 -4.28 7.72
N LEU A 28 20.98 -5.59 7.83
CA LEU A 28 20.31 -6.17 8.99
C LEU A 28 21.15 -5.96 10.26
N GLU A 29 22.46 -6.16 10.20
CA GLU A 29 23.40 -5.90 11.31
C GLU A 29 23.39 -4.42 11.71
N ARG A 30 23.35 -3.49 10.74
CA ARG A 30 23.20 -2.05 11.02
C ARG A 30 21.88 -1.72 11.71
N MET A 31 20.76 -2.25 11.21
CA MET A 31 19.47 -2.06 11.86
C MET A 31 19.43 -2.68 13.25
N VAL A 32 20.00 -3.87 13.43
CA VAL A 32 20.09 -4.52 14.75
C VAL A 32 20.93 -3.67 15.70
N LEU A 33 22.01 -3.05 15.22
CA LEU A 33 22.80 -2.12 16.00
C LEU A 33 21.97 -0.89 16.42
N GLU A 34 21.31 -0.21 15.48
CA GLU A 34 20.42 0.93 15.75
C GLU A 34 19.29 0.57 16.74
N LEU A 35 18.69 -0.61 16.58
CA LEU A 35 17.68 -1.15 17.48
C LEU A 35 18.24 -1.47 18.88
N THR A 36 19.49 -1.92 18.96
CA THR A 36 20.17 -2.20 20.23
C THR A 36 20.54 -0.91 20.96
N GLU A 37 21.01 0.11 20.24
CA GLU A 37 21.26 1.45 20.78
C GLU A 37 19.96 2.07 21.32
N MET A 38 18.87 2.05 20.54
CA MET A 38 17.55 2.51 21.02
C MET A 38 17.07 1.74 22.25
N ARG A 39 17.32 0.42 22.31
CA ARG A 39 16.97 -0.38 23.49
C ARG A 39 17.75 0.05 24.73
N GLN A 40 19.03 0.39 24.59
CA GLN A 40 19.84 0.89 25.70
C GLN A 40 19.37 2.27 26.16
N ASP A 41 19.04 3.17 25.24
CA ASP A 41 18.48 4.49 25.57
C ASP A 41 17.16 4.37 26.34
N ILE A 42 16.27 3.46 25.91
CA ILE A 42 15.02 3.17 26.64
C ILE A 42 15.29 2.62 28.04
N GLN A 43 16.29 1.74 28.20
CA GLN A 43 16.67 1.22 29.53
C GLN A 43 17.25 2.31 30.44
N GLN A 44 18.04 3.23 29.90
CA GLN A 44 18.56 4.38 30.64
C GLN A 44 17.42 5.32 31.07
N LEU A 45 16.48 5.60 30.18
CA LEU A 45 15.29 6.41 30.48
C LEU A 45 14.46 5.78 31.62
N ARG A 46 14.26 4.46 31.59
CA ARG A 46 13.58 3.74 32.68
C ARG A 46 14.33 3.83 34.01
N ALA A 47 15.65 3.69 34.00
CA ALA A 47 16.46 3.84 35.21
C ALA A 47 16.39 5.27 35.80
N THR A 48 16.31 6.29 34.94
CA THR A 48 16.07 7.67 35.40
C THR A 48 14.65 7.90 35.91
N GLU A 49 13.63 7.29 35.31
CA GLU A 49 12.24 7.35 35.79
C GLU A 49 12.08 6.68 37.16
N GLU A 50 12.73 5.54 37.42
CA GLU A 50 12.71 4.90 38.74
C GLU A 50 13.37 5.77 39.83
N SER A 51 14.24 6.71 39.45
CA SER A 51 14.84 7.68 40.38
C SER A 51 13.90 8.84 40.72
N HIS A 52 12.90 9.10 39.88
CA HIS A 52 11.92 10.17 40.05
C HIS A 52 10.59 9.52 40.41
N ASN A 53 10.26 9.53 41.69
CA ASN A 53 9.12 8.86 42.33
C ASN A 53 7.72 9.40 41.90
N GLY A 54 7.54 9.73 40.62
CA GLY A 54 6.33 10.23 40.00
C GLY A 54 5.66 9.12 39.18
N SER A 55 4.51 8.69 39.65
CA SER A 55 3.71 7.57 39.14
C SER A 55 3.23 7.75 37.69
N ILE A 56 4.07 7.47 36.69
CA ILE A 56 3.63 7.15 35.32
C ILE A 56 3.61 5.62 35.19
N LYS A 57 2.42 5.04 35.26
CA LYS A 57 2.21 3.59 35.08
C LYS A 57 2.09 3.29 33.58
N THR A 58 3.18 2.86 32.95
CA THR A 58 3.13 2.31 31.59
C THR A 58 3.05 0.78 31.66
N LEU A 59 1.90 0.23 31.27
CA LEU A 59 1.59 -1.19 31.32
C LEU A 59 1.85 -1.82 29.93
N PHE A 60 2.74 -2.82 29.86
CA PHE A 60 2.91 -3.67 28.68
C PHE A 60 2.40 -5.08 29.02
N LEU A 61 1.38 -5.56 28.29
CA LEU A 61 0.88 -6.92 28.41
C LEU A 61 1.52 -7.82 27.34
N SER A 62 2.30 -8.80 27.79
CA SER A 62 2.70 -9.98 27.03
C SER A 62 1.67 -11.08 27.30
N LEU A 63 0.87 -11.46 26.30
CA LEU A 63 0.02 -12.65 26.40
C LEU A 63 0.78 -13.84 25.81
N GLY A 64 1.41 -14.60 26.70
CA GLY A 64 1.76 -15.99 26.47
C GLY A 64 0.54 -16.88 26.75
N ASP A 65 0.44 -17.94 25.97
CA ASP A 65 -0.50 -19.06 26.00
C ASP A 65 -1.31 -19.27 27.29
N THR A 66 -2.64 -19.28 27.15
CA THR A 66 -3.49 -20.25 27.84
C THR A 66 -4.77 -20.48 27.05
N ASP A 67 -4.96 -21.71 26.60
CA ASP A 67 -6.28 -22.30 26.34
C ASP A 67 -7.16 -22.14 27.59
N PHE A 68 -8.38 -21.61 27.46
CA PHE A 68 -9.49 -22.12 28.28
C PHE A 68 -10.89 -21.81 27.74
N VAL A 69 -11.64 -22.91 27.70
CA VAL A 69 -13.08 -23.15 27.58
C VAL A 69 -13.97 -22.06 28.19
N ALA A 70 -15.00 -21.70 27.43
CA ALA A 70 -16.13 -20.92 27.90
C ALA A 70 -16.99 -21.71 28.89
N GLU A 71 -17.04 -21.27 30.15
CA GLU A 71 -18.13 -21.64 31.06
C GLU A 71 -18.50 -20.46 31.96
N LYS A 72 -19.82 -20.28 32.13
CA LYS A 72 -20.51 -19.25 32.91
C LYS A 72 -19.81 -18.93 34.23
N LEU A 73 -19.57 -17.64 34.49
CA LEU A 73 -19.46 -17.16 35.87
C LEU A 73 -20.12 -15.80 36.08
N GLN A 74 -21.01 -15.81 37.06
CA GLN A 74 -21.75 -14.69 37.61
C GLN A 74 -20.80 -13.64 38.19
N VAL A 75 -21.24 -12.38 38.07
CA VAL A 75 -20.65 -11.19 38.66
C VAL A 75 -20.39 -11.38 40.16
N LYS A 76 -19.12 -11.28 40.57
CA LYS A 76 -18.73 -10.83 41.91
C LYS A 76 -17.49 -9.94 41.81
N THR A 77 -17.66 -8.74 42.36
CA THR A 77 -16.71 -7.64 42.49
C THR A 77 -15.31 -8.05 42.96
N ALA A 78 -14.30 -7.81 42.12
CA ALA A 78 -12.92 -7.53 42.53
C ALA A 78 -12.13 -6.91 41.37
N SER A 79 -11.34 -5.90 41.70
CA SER A 79 -10.49 -5.09 40.82
C SER A 79 -9.61 -5.89 39.86
N THR A 80 -9.86 -5.77 38.57
CA THR A 80 -8.86 -6.01 37.51
C THR A 80 -9.12 -5.02 36.37
N THR A 81 -8.35 -3.93 36.33
CA THR A 81 -8.30 -3.03 35.17
C THR A 81 -7.60 -3.78 34.03
N SER A 82 -8.40 -4.51 33.24
CA SER A 82 -8.02 -4.98 31.92
C SER A 82 -8.31 -3.85 30.94
N LEU A 83 -7.27 -3.15 30.48
CA LEU A 83 -7.42 -2.08 29.49
C LEU A 83 -7.64 -2.72 28.12
N ALA A 84 -8.87 -2.63 27.62
CA ALA A 84 -9.23 -3.03 26.28
C ALA A 84 -8.79 -1.96 25.27
N SER A 85 -8.04 -2.37 24.24
CA SER A 85 -7.86 -1.53 23.05
C SER A 85 -9.16 -1.52 22.26
N ILE A 86 -9.93 -0.44 22.33
CA ILE A 86 -11.12 -0.26 21.50
C ILE A 86 -10.67 0.23 20.12
N TRP A 87 -10.84 -0.63 19.11
CA TRP A 87 -10.69 -0.24 17.70
C TRP A 87 -12.03 0.27 17.17
N LEU A 88 -12.22 1.58 17.15
CA LEU A 88 -13.36 2.20 16.45
C LEU A 88 -13.00 2.35 14.97
N ARG A 89 -13.52 1.46 14.14
CA ARG A 89 -13.40 1.56 12.69
C ARG A 89 -14.48 2.53 12.17
N TRP A 90 -14.13 3.79 11.98
CA TRP A 90 -14.93 4.73 11.21
C TRP A 90 -14.71 4.45 9.72
N GLN A 91 -15.57 3.64 9.11
CA GLN A 91 -15.69 3.63 7.64
C GLN A 91 -16.64 4.75 7.26
N ALA A 92 -16.10 5.87 6.78
CA ALA A 92 -16.89 6.83 6.02
C ALA A 92 -17.44 6.09 4.78
N TYR A 93 -18.77 5.99 4.70
CA TYR A 93 -19.51 5.54 3.53
C TYR A 93 -19.33 6.58 2.42
N ASP A 94 -18.26 6.45 1.63
CA ASP A 94 -18.13 7.09 0.32
C ASP A 94 -18.78 6.18 -0.75
N GLU A 95 -20.08 5.96 -0.63
CA GLU A 95 -20.89 5.34 -1.67
C GLU A 95 -21.94 6.36 -2.13
N TYR A 96 -21.82 6.76 -3.40
CA TYR A 96 -22.72 7.62 -4.19
C TYR A 96 -22.77 9.12 -3.83
N TYR A 97 -22.16 9.95 -4.69
CA TYR A 97 -22.73 11.13 -5.38
C TYR A 97 -21.55 11.87 -6.03
N GLU A 98 -21.26 11.59 -7.32
CA GLU A 98 -20.27 12.35 -8.10
C GLU A 98 -20.90 13.23 -9.19
N ASP A 99 -22.23 13.30 -9.29
CA ASP A 99 -22.90 14.17 -10.25
C ASP A 99 -24.00 14.97 -9.50
N ASP A 100 -23.98 16.29 -9.65
CA ASP A 100 -24.92 17.32 -9.14
C ASP A 100 -24.60 17.96 -7.77
N TYR A 101 -23.58 18.82 -7.72
CA TYR A 101 -23.47 19.90 -6.75
C TYR A 101 -23.75 21.25 -7.43
N GLU A 102 -25.03 21.65 -7.47
CA GLU A 102 -25.41 23.07 -7.58
C GLU A 102 -25.55 23.64 -6.16
N GLU A 103 -24.77 24.68 -5.88
CA GLU A 103 -24.90 25.71 -4.85
C GLU A 103 -25.82 25.42 -3.64
N ALA A 104 -25.23 24.95 -2.55
CA ALA A 104 -25.79 25.07 -1.20
C ALA A 104 -24.76 25.75 -0.27
N ASP A 105 -24.47 27.02 -0.56
CA ASP A 105 -23.81 27.95 0.35
C ASP A 105 -24.87 28.44 1.36
N ASP A 106 -25.11 27.68 2.43
CA ASP A 106 -25.95 28.17 3.53
C ASP A 106 -25.38 27.82 4.92
N PHE A 107 -24.91 28.88 5.57
CA PHE A 107 -24.82 29.11 7.02
C PHE A 107 -24.89 27.87 7.93
N ARG A 108 -23.73 27.30 8.29
CA ARG A 108 -23.56 26.58 9.56
C ARG A 108 -22.66 27.40 10.47
N SER A 109 -23.26 27.97 11.51
CA SER A 109 -22.57 28.66 12.60
C SER A 109 -21.63 27.72 13.35
N ASP A 110 -20.40 28.16 13.58
CA ASP A 110 -19.29 27.46 14.26
C ASP A 110 -19.56 26.99 15.72
N ASP A 111 -20.76 27.21 16.26
CA ASP A 111 -21.07 26.96 17.67
C ASP A 111 -21.74 25.61 17.98
N GLN A 112 -22.05 24.79 16.98
CA GLN A 112 -22.42 23.39 17.19
C GLN A 112 -21.18 22.51 17.23
N ARG A 113 -20.38 22.68 18.29
CA ARG A 113 -19.35 21.71 18.65
C ARG A 113 -20.06 20.39 18.95
N TYR A 114 -19.84 19.41 18.08
CA TYR A 114 -20.23 18.02 18.24
C TYR A 114 -20.22 17.58 19.72
N GLU A 115 -21.41 17.43 20.31
CA GLU A 115 -21.63 16.78 21.61
C GLU A 115 -21.45 15.25 21.54
N ASP A 116 -20.90 14.72 20.44
CA ASP A 116 -20.67 13.29 20.20
C ASP A 116 -19.58 12.65 21.11
N ALA A 117 -18.98 13.42 22.04
CA ALA A 117 -18.18 12.87 23.12
C ALA A 117 -18.98 11.92 24.04
N GLU A 118 -20.33 11.97 23.99
CA GLU A 118 -21.22 11.02 24.68
C GLU A 118 -21.07 9.56 24.20
N THR A 119 -20.37 9.29 23.10
CA THR A 119 -20.35 7.95 22.50
C THR A 119 -19.53 6.91 23.27
N LEU A 120 -18.58 7.31 24.13
CA LEU A 120 -17.72 6.37 24.87
C LEU A 120 -17.95 6.32 26.39
N GLU A 121 -18.76 7.23 26.92
CA GLU A 121 -19.17 7.20 28.33
C GLU A 121 -19.89 5.90 28.73
N PRO A 122 -20.73 5.27 27.88
CA PRO A 122 -21.35 3.98 28.19
C PRO A 122 -20.33 2.85 28.42
N PHE A 123 -19.09 3.01 27.94
CA PHE A 123 -17.98 2.07 28.14
C PHE A 123 -17.08 2.46 29.33
N GLY A 124 -17.42 3.50 30.09
CA GLY A 124 -16.64 3.99 31.23
C GLY A 124 -15.39 4.78 30.82
N ILE A 125 -15.29 5.22 29.58
CA ILE A 125 -14.18 6.03 29.07
C ILE A 125 -14.61 7.48 29.09
N THR A 126 -14.14 8.22 30.10
CA THR A 126 -14.40 9.66 30.25
C THR A 126 -13.21 10.53 29.80
N ASP A 127 -12.03 9.93 29.67
CA ASP A 127 -10.79 10.62 29.29
C ASP A 127 -10.19 10.00 28.02
N LEU A 128 -10.42 10.68 26.89
CA LEU A 128 -9.93 10.26 25.58
C LEU A 128 -8.40 10.33 25.44
N SER A 129 -7.69 11.03 26.33
CA SER A 129 -6.23 11.09 26.30
C SER A 129 -5.56 9.75 26.58
N GLN A 130 -6.32 8.79 27.13
CA GLN A 130 -5.87 7.43 27.41
C GLN A 130 -5.98 6.50 26.20
N ILE A 131 -6.58 6.96 25.10
CA ILE A 131 -6.79 6.18 23.88
C ILE A 131 -5.72 6.53 22.85
N ASN A 132 -5.07 5.48 22.32
CA ASN A 132 -4.25 5.61 21.12
C ASN A 132 -5.15 5.51 19.89
N PHE A 133 -5.38 6.64 19.23
CA PHE A 133 -6.16 6.68 18.00
C PHE A 133 -5.32 6.26 16.81
N VAL A 134 -5.90 5.45 15.92
CA VAL A 134 -5.35 5.14 14.60
C VAL A 134 -6.36 5.61 13.56
N SER A 135 -5.97 6.52 12.68
CA SER A 135 -6.87 7.09 11.67
C SER A 135 -6.20 7.24 10.32
N ASP A 136 -6.99 7.41 9.26
CA ASP A 136 -6.44 7.95 8.02
C ASP A 136 -6.07 9.44 8.18
N ARG A 137 -5.60 10.07 7.09
CA ARG A 137 -5.30 11.52 7.06
C ARG A 137 -6.44 12.35 6.49
N GLY A 138 -7.69 11.90 6.61
CA GLY A 138 -8.84 12.72 6.26
C GLY A 138 -8.81 14.03 7.04
N SER A 139 -9.00 15.16 6.36
CA SER A 139 -8.82 16.50 6.93
C SER A 139 -9.69 16.72 8.18
N ASN A 140 -10.93 16.25 8.16
CA ASN A 140 -11.86 16.37 9.29
C ASN A 140 -11.41 15.53 10.49
N LEU A 141 -11.05 14.26 10.27
CA LEU A 141 -10.64 13.35 11.34
C LEU A 141 -9.28 13.75 11.92
N ALA A 142 -8.33 14.19 11.08
CA ALA A 142 -7.05 14.71 11.50
C ALA A 142 -7.20 15.98 12.36
N LYS A 143 -8.13 16.89 12.01
CA LYS A 143 -8.44 18.08 12.82
C LYS A 143 -9.07 17.68 14.16
N ALA A 144 -10.05 16.78 14.15
CA ALA A 144 -10.76 16.34 15.34
C ALA A 144 -9.83 15.62 16.34
N LEU A 145 -8.93 14.76 15.83
CA LEU A 145 -8.04 13.97 16.65
C LEU A 145 -6.72 14.67 17.00
N LYS A 146 -6.46 15.87 16.46
CA LYS A 146 -5.22 16.63 16.69
C LYS A 146 -4.78 16.70 18.16
N PRO A 147 -5.67 16.89 19.16
CA PRO A 147 -5.27 16.93 20.57
C PRO A 147 -4.70 15.61 21.12
N TYR A 148 -4.99 14.47 20.47
CA TYR A 148 -4.67 13.13 20.96
C TYR A 148 -3.48 12.47 20.25
N SER A 149 -2.79 13.20 19.36
CA SER A 149 -1.62 12.68 18.61
C SER A 149 -1.88 11.33 17.92
N PRO A 150 -2.86 11.23 16.99
CA PRO A 150 -3.25 9.97 16.37
C PRO A 150 -2.10 9.40 15.54
N ALA A 151 -1.96 8.08 15.57
CA ALA A 151 -1.11 7.35 14.62
C ALA A 151 -1.82 7.25 13.27
N TYR A 152 -1.06 7.37 12.18
CA TYR A 152 -1.65 7.33 10.84
C TYR A 152 -1.68 5.93 10.26
N CYS A 153 -2.81 5.57 9.66
CA CYS A 153 -3.04 4.26 9.10
C CYS A 153 -2.06 3.95 7.96
N VAL A 154 -1.34 2.83 8.12
CA VAL A 154 -0.25 2.43 7.21
C VAL A 154 -0.77 2.09 5.82
N ASP A 155 -1.93 1.43 5.73
CA ASP A 155 -2.55 1.07 4.46
C ASP A 155 -2.89 2.30 3.61
N TYR A 156 -3.41 3.35 4.25
CA TYR A 156 -3.77 4.62 3.64
C TYR A 156 -2.52 5.37 3.17
N ARG A 157 -1.44 5.36 3.95
CA ARG A 157 -0.16 5.95 3.56
C ARG A 157 0.44 5.23 2.35
N LEU A 158 0.46 3.90 2.35
CA LEU A 158 0.92 3.11 1.20
C LEU A 158 0.06 3.37 -0.03
N ASN A 159 -1.26 3.45 0.13
CA ASN A 159 -2.19 3.78 -0.95
C ASN A 159 -1.88 5.16 -1.56
N ASN A 160 -1.60 6.17 -0.74
CA ASN A 160 -1.23 7.51 -1.20
C ASN A 160 0.11 7.55 -1.93
N ILE A 161 1.09 6.76 -1.48
CA ILE A 161 2.38 6.61 -2.18
C ILE A 161 2.16 6.06 -3.59
N ILE A 162 1.37 5.00 -3.71
CA ILE A 162 1.09 4.39 -5.01
C ILE A 162 0.26 5.34 -5.88
N LYS A 163 -0.73 6.03 -5.30
CA LYS A 163 -1.51 7.07 -6.00
C LYS A 163 -0.61 8.16 -6.54
N LYS A 164 0.30 8.72 -5.71
CA LYS A 164 1.25 9.77 -6.14
C LYS A 164 2.25 9.27 -7.19
N CYS A 165 2.52 7.97 -7.23
CA CYS A 165 3.38 7.37 -8.25
C CYS A 165 2.71 7.33 -9.63
N PHE A 166 1.45 6.88 -9.72
CA PHE A 166 0.76 6.66 -11.00
C PHE A 166 -0.16 7.81 -11.44
N TYR A 167 -0.68 8.60 -10.50
CA TYR A 167 -1.64 9.68 -10.73
C TYR A 167 -1.05 10.99 -10.22
N GLN A 168 0.01 11.44 -10.88
CA GLN A 168 0.55 12.78 -10.64
C GLN A 168 -0.57 13.79 -10.92
N THR A 169 -0.91 14.59 -9.93
CA THR A 169 -1.96 15.63 -9.97
C THR A 169 -1.57 16.86 -10.79
N GLY A 170 -0.34 16.89 -11.34
CA GLY A 170 0.11 17.92 -12.26
C GLY A 170 -0.44 17.68 -13.67
N LYS A 171 -0.77 18.75 -14.39
CA LYS A 171 -1.13 18.71 -15.81
C LYS A 171 0.02 18.06 -16.59
N ILE A 172 -0.10 16.77 -16.90
CA ILE A 172 0.91 16.05 -17.69
C ILE A 172 0.87 16.63 -19.10
N LYS A 173 1.80 17.54 -19.40
CA LYS A 173 2.02 18.03 -20.76
C LYS A 173 2.87 17.00 -21.49
N TYR A 174 2.23 16.09 -22.21
CA TYR A 174 2.94 15.23 -23.14
C TYR A 174 3.54 16.11 -24.25
N LYS A 175 4.87 16.10 -24.40
CA LYS A 175 5.51 16.55 -25.65
C LYS A 175 5.18 15.48 -26.69
N ALA A 176 4.03 15.64 -27.33
CA ALA A 176 3.60 14.76 -28.40
C ALA A 176 4.45 15.07 -29.64
N ASP A 177 5.36 14.16 -30.00
CA ASP A 177 5.93 14.15 -31.34
C ASP A 177 4.83 13.67 -32.32
N ASP A 178 4.10 14.65 -32.86
CA ASP A 178 3.38 14.77 -34.15
C ASP A 178 2.65 13.60 -34.86
N TYR A 179 2.46 12.43 -34.27
CA TYR A 179 1.63 11.39 -34.90
C TYR A 179 0.78 10.64 -33.88
N ILE A 180 -0.50 11.02 -33.75
CA ILE A 180 -1.70 10.15 -33.68
C ILE A 180 -2.96 11.03 -33.49
N THR A 181 -3.95 10.75 -34.36
CA THR A 181 -5.22 11.43 -34.59
C THR A 181 -6.18 11.52 -33.40
N ASN A 182 -6.73 12.73 -33.21
CA ASN A 182 -8.08 13.12 -32.77
C ASN A 182 -8.94 12.08 -32.03
N GLU A 183 -8.70 11.93 -30.73
CA GLU A 183 -9.74 11.76 -29.69
C GLU A 183 -9.04 12.04 -28.34
N THR A 184 -8.86 13.32 -28.05
CA THR A 184 -8.25 13.80 -26.81
C THR A 184 -9.17 13.52 -25.62
N ASN A 185 -9.10 12.31 -25.08
CA ASN A 185 -9.26 12.12 -23.65
C ASN A 185 -8.06 12.81 -22.99
N GLU A 186 -8.17 14.12 -22.75
CA GLU A 186 -7.32 14.75 -21.75
C GLU A 186 -7.43 13.90 -20.49
N LEU A 187 -6.29 13.41 -20.00
CA LEU A 187 -6.21 12.72 -18.73
C LEU A 187 -6.41 13.79 -17.63
N VAL A 188 -7.63 14.31 -17.51
CA VAL A 188 -8.03 15.22 -16.44
C VAL A 188 -8.22 14.35 -15.20
N CYS A 189 -7.12 14.06 -14.51
CA CYS A 189 -7.23 13.77 -13.09
C CYS A 189 -7.60 15.09 -12.42
N SER A 190 -8.87 15.24 -12.04
CA SER A 190 -9.37 16.34 -11.22
C SER A 190 -8.45 16.52 -10.00
N SER A 191 -7.82 17.68 -9.91
CA SER A 191 -6.89 18.05 -8.84
C SER A 191 -7.40 19.30 -8.13
N ASP A 192 -8.08 19.10 -7.00
CA ASP A 192 -8.47 20.17 -6.05
C ASP A 192 -7.34 20.51 -5.06
N SER A 193 -6.07 20.46 -5.49
CA SER A 193 -4.94 20.78 -4.62
C SER A 193 -3.99 21.76 -5.31
N GLU A 194 -4.02 23.01 -4.86
CA GLU A 194 -3.26 24.15 -5.41
C GLU A 194 -1.77 24.17 -5.05
N ASP A 195 -1.25 23.21 -4.29
CA ASP A 195 0.15 23.22 -3.83
C ASP A 195 1.07 22.26 -4.63
N ASP A 196 2.19 22.85 -5.07
CA ASP A 196 3.42 22.29 -5.65
C ASP A 196 3.42 21.86 -7.15
N ASN A 197 3.93 22.80 -7.97
CA ASN A 197 4.22 22.69 -9.41
C ASN A 197 5.49 21.86 -9.75
N ASP A 198 5.77 20.78 -9.04
CA ASP A 198 6.85 19.87 -9.42
C ASP A 198 6.41 19.03 -10.65
N VAL A 199 6.62 19.60 -11.84
CA VAL A 199 6.42 18.89 -13.11
C VAL A 199 7.50 17.83 -13.21
N ILE A 200 7.11 16.57 -13.00
CA ILE A 200 7.99 15.42 -13.20
C ILE A 200 7.89 15.02 -14.67
N ASP A 201 9.02 15.06 -15.38
CA ASP A 201 9.10 14.55 -16.74
C ASP A 201 8.93 13.02 -16.73
N ILE A 202 7.79 12.54 -17.24
CA ILE A 202 7.50 11.10 -17.39
C ILE A 202 8.05 10.64 -18.75
N PRO A 203 8.94 9.63 -18.80
CA PRO A 203 9.46 9.12 -20.06
C PRO A 203 8.35 8.45 -20.89
N SER A 204 8.47 8.48 -22.22
CA SER A 204 7.45 7.92 -23.13
C SER A 204 7.15 6.43 -22.87
N SER A 205 8.14 5.66 -22.45
CA SER A 205 7.96 4.25 -22.04
C SER A 205 7.05 4.12 -20.81
N ALA A 206 7.18 5.01 -19.82
CA ALA A 206 6.27 5.07 -18.67
C ALA A 206 4.87 5.59 -19.03
N ALA A 207 4.77 6.54 -19.96
CA ALA A 207 3.48 7.03 -20.46
C ALA A 207 2.61 5.90 -21.07
N ASN A 208 3.24 4.95 -21.77
CA ASN A 208 2.54 3.78 -22.32
C ASN A 208 1.92 2.88 -21.25
N ILE A 209 2.53 2.79 -20.07
CA ILE A 209 1.98 2.04 -18.94
C ILE A 209 0.74 2.74 -18.38
N LEU A 210 0.79 4.06 -18.21
CA LEU A 210 -0.38 4.85 -17.78
C LEU A 210 -1.53 4.74 -18.78
N LYS A 211 -1.22 4.81 -20.08
CA LYS A 211 -2.19 4.59 -21.16
C LYS A 211 -2.81 3.20 -21.09
N THR A 212 -2.02 2.18 -20.74
CA THR A 212 -2.51 0.81 -20.56
C THR A 212 -3.48 0.73 -19.37
N ILE A 213 -3.15 1.34 -18.22
CA ILE A 213 -4.04 1.41 -17.05
C ILE A 213 -5.38 2.07 -17.40
N LEU A 214 -5.32 3.22 -18.10
CA LEU A 214 -6.52 3.92 -18.56
C LEU A 214 -7.35 3.08 -19.54
N SER A 215 -6.68 2.40 -20.47
CA SER A 215 -7.35 1.50 -21.42
C SER A 215 -8.05 0.34 -20.71
N CYS A 216 -7.46 -0.23 -19.65
CA CYS A 216 -8.12 -1.23 -18.82
C CYS A 216 -9.34 -0.66 -18.10
N LYS A 217 -9.28 0.57 -17.55
CA LYS A 217 -10.44 1.24 -16.94
C LYS A 217 -11.58 1.43 -17.93
N ASN A 218 -11.28 1.96 -19.11
CA ASN A 218 -12.27 2.21 -20.17
C ASN A 218 -12.89 0.91 -20.69
N LEU A 219 -12.08 -0.14 -20.86
CA LEU A 219 -12.55 -1.48 -21.17
C LEU A 219 -13.57 -1.95 -20.14
N VAL A 220 -13.23 -1.90 -18.85
CA VAL A 220 -14.12 -2.40 -17.79
C VAL A 220 -15.42 -1.59 -17.75
N LYS A 221 -15.35 -0.26 -17.89
CA LYS A 221 -16.53 0.61 -17.98
C LYS A 221 -17.43 0.16 -19.15
N PHE A 222 -16.85 -0.04 -20.32
CA PHE A 222 -17.58 -0.51 -21.50
C PHE A 222 -18.21 -1.90 -21.31
N VAL A 223 -17.46 -2.85 -20.76
CA VAL A 223 -17.93 -4.22 -20.52
C VAL A 223 -19.12 -4.24 -19.55
N LYS A 224 -19.06 -3.42 -18.48
CA LYS A 224 -20.17 -3.27 -17.53
C LYS A 224 -21.40 -2.63 -18.16
N GLN A 225 -21.23 -1.48 -18.83
CA GLN A 225 -22.32 -0.77 -19.48
C GLN A 225 -23.02 -1.59 -20.56
N SER A 226 -22.27 -2.46 -21.24
CA SER A 226 -22.80 -3.32 -22.31
C SER A 226 -23.38 -4.65 -21.82
N GLY A 227 -23.39 -4.92 -20.52
CA GLY A 227 -23.84 -6.20 -19.96
C GLY A 227 -22.97 -7.41 -20.39
N LEU A 228 -21.74 -7.16 -20.85
CA LEU A 228 -20.85 -8.19 -21.41
C LEU A 228 -20.25 -9.12 -20.36
N ASN A 229 -20.28 -8.74 -19.08
CA ASN A 229 -19.73 -9.54 -17.99
C ASN A 229 -20.31 -10.96 -17.93
N LYS A 230 -21.64 -11.09 -18.14
CA LYS A 230 -22.30 -12.40 -18.15
C LYS A 230 -21.76 -13.28 -19.27
N ILE A 231 -21.61 -12.73 -20.48
CA ILE A 231 -21.08 -13.46 -21.65
C ILE A 231 -19.62 -13.89 -21.42
N ILE A 232 -18.81 -13.04 -20.78
CA ILE A 232 -17.42 -13.39 -20.41
C ILE A 232 -17.41 -14.59 -19.44
N GLN A 233 -18.28 -14.58 -18.43
CA GLN A 233 -18.39 -15.66 -17.46
C GLN A 233 -18.92 -16.96 -18.08
N ASP A 234 -19.91 -16.87 -18.98
CA ASP A 234 -20.46 -18.00 -19.73
C ASP A 234 -19.38 -18.66 -20.62
N GLN A 235 -18.32 -17.94 -20.99
CA GLN A 235 -17.15 -18.45 -21.72
C GLN A 235 -15.96 -18.83 -20.82
N CYS A 236 -16.24 -19.22 -19.57
CA CYS A 236 -15.26 -19.59 -18.54
C CYS A 236 -14.27 -18.47 -18.16
N GLY A 237 -14.61 -17.20 -18.41
CA GLY A 237 -13.88 -16.05 -17.91
C GLY A 237 -14.27 -15.68 -16.48
N VAL A 238 -13.49 -14.80 -15.86
CA VAL A 238 -13.84 -14.14 -14.59
C VAL A 238 -14.54 -12.81 -14.87
N ALA A 239 -15.49 -12.41 -14.04
CA ALA A 239 -16.10 -11.07 -14.13
C ALA A 239 -15.02 -9.99 -14.02
N VAL A 240 -15.07 -8.99 -14.90
CA VAL A 240 -14.14 -7.86 -14.81
C VAL A 240 -14.58 -6.89 -13.72
N LEU A 241 -13.61 -6.46 -12.92
CA LEU A 241 -13.82 -5.63 -11.75
C LEU A 241 -13.43 -4.19 -12.04
N GLN A 242 -14.25 -3.25 -11.58
CA GLN A 242 -13.98 -1.82 -11.72
C GLN A 242 -13.11 -1.35 -10.57
N ALA A 243 -12.13 -0.51 -10.89
CA ALA A 243 -11.30 0.15 -9.90
C ALA A 243 -11.94 1.48 -9.49
N THR A 244 -11.95 1.77 -8.20
CA THR A 244 -12.13 3.13 -7.68
C THR A 244 -10.79 3.86 -7.74
N VAL A 245 -10.81 5.15 -8.10
CA VAL A 245 -9.57 5.95 -8.23
C VAL A 245 -8.83 6.05 -6.90
N VAL A 246 -9.58 6.04 -5.79
CA VAL A 246 -9.08 6.31 -4.45
C VAL A 246 -8.43 5.08 -3.78
N ARG A 247 -8.73 3.84 -4.23
CA ARG A 247 -8.26 2.62 -3.54
C ARG A 247 -7.46 1.72 -4.46
N TRP A 248 -6.15 1.65 -4.25
CA TRP A 248 -5.22 0.89 -5.09
C TRP A 248 -5.48 -0.62 -5.12
N LEU A 249 -6.02 -1.19 -4.03
CA LEU A 249 -6.45 -2.60 -4.03
C LEU A 249 -7.45 -2.88 -5.16
N SER A 250 -8.34 -1.93 -5.46
CA SER A 250 -9.30 -2.07 -6.55
C SER A 250 -8.62 -1.98 -7.93
N MET A 251 -7.53 -1.23 -8.07
CA MET A 251 -6.72 -1.20 -9.29
C MET A 251 -6.03 -2.55 -9.53
N SER A 252 -5.41 -3.12 -8.48
CA SER A 252 -4.81 -4.46 -8.58
C SER A 252 -5.85 -5.51 -8.97
N GLN A 253 -7.04 -5.47 -8.38
CA GLN A 253 -8.16 -6.36 -8.70
C GLN A 253 -8.67 -6.17 -10.14
N LEU A 254 -8.78 -4.92 -10.62
CA LEU A 254 -9.12 -4.62 -12.00
C LEU A 254 -8.13 -5.26 -12.96
N LEU A 255 -6.84 -5.01 -12.79
CA LEU A 255 -5.78 -5.56 -13.66
C LEU A 255 -5.78 -7.08 -13.64
N GLU A 256 -5.87 -7.70 -12.46
CA GLU A 256 -5.97 -9.16 -12.31
C GLU A 256 -7.19 -9.74 -13.04
N SER A 257 -8.35 -9.10 -12.91
CA SER A 257 -9.58 -9.56 -13.57
C SER A 257 -9.51 -9.45 -15.10
N VAL A 258 -8.93 -8.36 -15.61
CA VAL A 258 -8.72 -8.16 -17.05
C VAL A 258 -7.72 -9.20 -17.60
N ASN A 259 -6.61 -9.45 -16.89
CA ASN A 259 -5.62 -10.44 -17.31
C ASN A 259 -6.20 -11.87 -17.33
N ARG A 260 -6.96 -12.26 -16.29
CA ARG A 260 -7.59 -13.59 -16.20
C ARG A 260 -8.59 -13.83 -17.32
N SER A 261 -9.33 -12.80 -17.73
CA SER A 261 -10.34 -12.89 -18.79
C SER A 261 -9.85 -12.40 -20.14
N TYR A 262 -8.54 -12.17 -20.31
CA TYR A 262 -7.98 -11.50 -21.48
C TYR A 262 -8.35 -12.19 -22.80
N ARG A 263 -8.28 -13.53 -22.84
CA ARG A 263 -8.61 -14.32 -24.04
C ARG A 263 -10.09 -14.18 -24.42
N GLN A 264 -10.99 -14.29 -23.44
CA GLN A 264 -12.44 -14.16 -23.61
C GLN A 264 -12.82 -12.75 -24.06
N ILE A 265 -12.25 -11.73 -23.40
CA ILE A 265 -12.46 -10.33 -23.75
C ILE A 265 -12.04 -10.08 -25.20
N LYS A 266 -10.84 -10.52 -25.59
CA LYS A 266 -10.33 -10.34 -26.95
C LYS A 266 -11.24 -11.01 -27.99
N LYS A 267 -11.74 -12.21 -27.70
CA LYS A 267 -12.68 -12.94 -28.58
C LYS A 267 -14.00 -12.17 -28.74
N ILE A 268 -14.67 -11.85 -27.63
CA ILE A 268 -15.98 -11.17 -27.63
C ILE A 268 -15.91 -9.79 -28.31
N LEU A 269 -14.84 -9.04 -28.08
CA LEU A 269 -14.66 -7.73 -28.72
C LEU A 269 -14.27 -7.84 -30.19
N GLY A 270 -13.49 -8.87 -30.55
CA GLY A 270 -13.19 -9.21 -31.94
C GLY A 270 -14.45 -9.50 -32.75
N ASP A 271 -15.37 -10.30 -32.19
CA ASP A 271 -16.66 -10.62 -32.81
C ASP A 271 -17.53 -9.36 -33.02
N ARG A 272 -17.34 -8.32 -32.17
CA ARG A 272 -18.03 -7.03 -32.26
C ARG A 272 -17.27 -5.97 -33.06
N LYS A 273 -16.19 -6.33 -33.74
CA LYS A 273 -15.31 -5.41 -34.50
C LYS A 273 -14.77 -4.24 -33.67
N LYS A 274 -14.70 -4.37 -32.34
CA LYS A 274 -14.09 -3.36 -31.46
C LYS A 274 -12.64 -3.76 -31.19
N VAL A 275 -11.71 -3.02 -31.79
CA VAL A 275 -10.29 -3.23 -31.57
C VAL A 275 -9.89 -2.51 -30.28
N ILE A 276 -9.51 -3.26 -29.26
CA ILE A 276 -8.85 -2.71 -28.08
C ILE A 276 -7.44 -3.27 -28.06
N VAL A 277 -6.46 -2.38 -28.21
CA VAL A 277 -5.05 -2.72 -28.11
C VAL A 277 -4.67 -2.64 -26.63
N LEU A 278 -4.54 -3.80 -26.00
CA LEU A 278 -4.01 -3.92 -24.65
C LEU A 278 -2.70 -4.68 -24.74
N ASP A 279 -1.67 -4.12 -24.11
CA ASP A 279 -0.42 -4.83 -23.92
C ASP A 279 -0.55 -5.76 -22.70
N LYS A 280 -0.70 -7.05 -22.97
CA LYS A 280 -0.83 -8.08 -21.93
C LYS A 280 0.44 -8.16 -21.06
N LEU A 281 1.62 -7.91 -21.63
CA LEU A 281 2.89 -7.97 -20.90
C LEU A 281 2.96 -6.82 -19.89
N ILE A 282 2.59 -5.60 -20.29
CA ILE A 282 2.51 -4.46 -19.37
C ILE A 282 1.50 -4.73 -18.24
N ILE A 283 0.33 -5.28 -18.55
CA ILE A 283 -0.67 -5.64 -17.52
C ILE A 283 -0.07 -6.65 -16.52
N LEU A 284 0.65 -7.66 -17.01
CA LEU A 284 1.27 -8.67 -16.16
C LEU A 284 2.37 -8.08 -15.28
N GLN A 285 3.24 -7.23 -15.83
CA GLN A 285 4.28 -6.53 -15.08
C GLN A 285 3.69 -5.61 -14.00
N LEU A 286 2.61 -4.90 -14.30
CA LEU A 286 1.87 -4.12 -13.31
C LEU A 286 1.33 -5.04 -12.20
N ILE A 287 0.67 -6.14 -12.53
CA ILE A 287 0.16 -7.08 -11.50
C ILE A 287 1.30 -7.55 -10.58
N ILE A 288 2.47 -7.87 -11.14
CA ILE A 288 3.64 -8.32 -10.36
C ILE A 288 4.12 -7.22 -9.41
N LEU A 289 4.30 -5.99 -9.91
CA LEU A 289 4.74 -4.85 -9.11
C LEU A 289 3.79 -4.59 -7.93
N LEU A 290 2.48 -4.62 -8.19
CA LEU A 290 1.46 -4.24 -7.21
C LEU A 290 1.11 -5.36 -6.24
N ARG A 291 1.36 -6.62 -6.61
CA ARG A 291 1.14 -7.79 -5.77
C ARG A 291 1.86 -7.66 -4.44
N THR A 292 3.09 -7.11 -4.43
CA THR A 292 3.86 -6.90 -3.20
C THR A 292 3.16 -5.97 -2.24
N PHE A 293 2.68 -4.82 -2.72
CA PHE A 293 1.91 -3.86 -1.92
C PHE A 293 0.59 -4.46 -1.45
N LYS A 294 -0.14 -5.15 -2.34
CA LYS A 294 -1.39 -5.85 -2.00
C LYS A 294 -1.18 -6.83 -0.86
N HIS A 295 -0.14 -7.67 -0.94
CA HIS A 295 0.15 -8.67 0.07
C HIS A 295 0.43 -8.01 1.43
N ILE A 296 1.24 -6.95 1.46
CA ILE A 296 1.59 -6.25 2.69
C ILE A 296 0.39 -5.52 3.30
N ILE A 297 -0.40 -4.82 2.48
CA ILE A 297 -1.61 -4.14 2.96
C ILE A 297 -2.58 -5.16 3.58
N LEU A 298 -2.85 -6.27 2.89
CA LEU A 298 -3.72 -7.32 3.41
C LEU A 298 -3.16 -7.98 4.68
N PHE A 299 -1.83 -8.11 4.76
CA PHE A 299 -1.15 -8.67 5.92
C PHE A 299 -1.26 -7.75 7.15
N LEU A 300 -1.10 -6.43 6.97
CA LEU A 300 -1.23 -5.44 8.04
C LEU A 300 -2.68 -5.20 8.48
N GLN A 301 -3.66 -5.45 7.60
CA GLN A 301 -5.09 -5.32 7.88
C GLN A 301 -5.71 -6.51 8.63
N LYS A 302 -4.93 -7.52 9.00
CA LYS A 302 -5.45 -8.64 9.79
C LYS A 302 -5.91 -8.15 11.17
N GLY A 303 -7.22 -8.19 11.42
CA GLY A 303 -7.79 -7.70 12.68
C GLY A 303 -7.74 -8.67 13.87
N LYS A 304 -7.34 -9.93 13.65
CA LYS A 304 -7.33 -10.97 14.70
C LYS A 304 -5.98 -11.15 15.40
N GLU A 305 -4.91 -10.62 14.79
CA GLU A 305 -3.53 -10.76 15.25
C GLU A 305 -2.96 -9.35 15.42
N PRO A 306 -2.05 -9.12 16.38
CA PRO A 306 -1.36 -7.84 16.46
C PRO A 306 -0.54 -7.63 15.18
N THR A 307 -0.73 -6.50 14.49
CA THR A 307 0.00 -6.22 13.23
C THR A 307 0.93 -5.01 13.31
N LEU A 308 0.84 -4.21 14.38
CA LEU A 308 1.61 -2.97 14.50
C LEU A 308 3.14 -3.22 14.47
N HIS A 309 3.59 -4.29 15.11
CA HIS A 309 5.00 -4.70 15.15
C HIS A 309 5.53 -5.14 13.77
N LEU A 310 4.64 -5.49 12.84
CA LEU A 310 4.98 -5.94 11.49
C LEU A 310 5.19 -4.78 10.52
N VAL A 311 4.76 -3.56 10.88
CA VAL A 311 4.84 -2.39 10.00
C VAL A 311 6.28 -2.11 9.60
N THR A 312 7.20 -2.03 10.57
CA THR A 312 8.63 -1.79 10.31
C THR A 312 9.21 -2.84 9.37
N ILE A 313 8.96 -4.12 9.64
CA ILE A 313 9.44 -5.24 8.82
C ILE A 313 8.86 -5.16 7.41
N ALA A 314 7.57 -4.85 7.28
CA ALA A 314 6.89 -4.75 6.00
C ALA A 314 7.43 -3.61 5.13
N ILE A 315 7.68 -2.43 5.71
CA ILE A 315 8.23 -1.28 4.99
C ILE A 315 9.66 -1.55 4.51
N ILE A 316 10.48 -2.16 5.36
CA ILE A 316 11.86 -2.52 5.00
C ILE A 316 11.87 -3.60 3.91
N THR A 317 10.95 -4.56 4.00
CA THR A 317 10.75 -5.57 2.95
C THR A 317 10.34 -4.92 1.63
N LEU A 318 9.44 -3.93 1.65
CA LEU A 318 9.06 -3.16 0.45
C LEU A 318 10.25 -2.42 -0.15
N GLN A 319 11.00 -1.69 0.67
CA GLN A 319 12.20 -0.97 0.23
C GLN A 319 13.18 -1.93 -0.44
N TYR A 320 13.46 -3.06 0.21
CA TYR A 320 14.35 -4.08 -0.32
C TYR A 320 13.86 -4.65 -1.68
N LEU A 321 12.57 -4.98 -1.79
CA LEU A 321 12.01 -5.54 -3.01
C LEU A 321 12.00 -4.54 -4.17
N LEU A 322 11.85 -3.24 -3.89
CA LEU A 322 11.90 -2.18 -4.90
C LEU A 322 13.35 -1.81 -5.29
N GLU A 323 14.32 -2.00 -4.39
CA GLU A 323 15.75 -1.71 -4.61
C GLU A 323 16.48 -2.85 -5.34
N TYR A 324 16.29 -4.10 -4.90
CA TYR A 324 17.08 -5.26 -5.34
C TYR A 324 17.06 -5.49 -6.85
N ASP A 325 15.91 -5.21 -7.46
CA ASP A 325 15.64 -5.46 -8.88
C ASP A 325 16.38 -4.46 -9.81
N GLN A 326 17.02 -3.43 -9.25
CA GLN A 326 17.91 -2.52 -10.01
C GLN A 326 19.28 -3.16 -10.32
N SER A 327 19.72 -4.15 -9.53
CA SER A 327 21.09 -4.68 -9.57
C SER A 327 21.33 -5.79 -10.59
N TYR A 328 20.28 -6.32 -11.21
CA TYR A 328 20.38 -7.45 -12.13
C TYR A 328 20.65 -7.05 -13.59
N GLN A 329 20.49 -5.78 -13.96
CA GLN A 329 20.57 -5.35 -15.36
C GLN A 329 21.98 -5.05 -15.89
N GLU A 330 23.04 -5.11 -15.07
CA GLU A 330 24.38 -4.71 -15.52
C GLU A 330 25.27 -5.83 -16.09
N ASN A 331 24.83 -7.09 -16.23
CA ASN A 331 25.66 -8.12 -16.85
C ASN A 331 24.87 -9.26 -17.50
N PRO A 332 24.54 -9.19 -18.81
CA PRO A 332 24.02 -10.32 -19.56
C PRO A 332 25.20 -11.17 -20.05
N SER A 333 25.88 -11.87 -19.14
CA SER A 333 26.79 -12.94 -19.56
C SER A 333 26.00 -14.21 -19.80
N GLY A 334 25.29 -14.24 -20.93
CA GLY A 334 24.87 -15.38 -21.77
C GLY A 334 24.64 -16.79 -21.20
N GLU A 335 24.14 -16.97 -19.99
CA GLU A 335 23.68 -18.30 -19.53
C GLU A 335 22.20 -18.49 -19.84
N GLU A 336 21.91 -19.52 -20.65
CA GLU A 336 20.57 -20.03 -20.94
C GLU A 336 19.91 -20.51 -19.65
N LEU A 337 18.93 -19.76 -19.15
CA LEU A 337 18.04 -20.19 -18.06
C LEU A 337 16.97 -21.13 -18.63
N GLN A 338 16.59 -22.13 -17.82
CA GLN A 338 15.61 -23.17 -18.18
C GLN A 338 14.26 -22.56 -18.65
N GLU A 339 13.73 -23.11 -19.74
CA GLU A 339 12.62 -22.57 -20.57
C GLU A 339 11.26 -22.35 -19.87
N ASP A 340 11.06 -22.83 -18.65
CA ASP A 340 9.74 -22.80 -18.00
C ASP A 340 9.47 -21.53 -17.16
N ASP A 341 10.50 -20.76 -16.83
CA ASP A 341 10.36 -19.43 -16.22
C ASP A 341 10.68 -18.37 -17.29
N GLU A 342 9.71 -18.10 -18.17
CA GLU A 342 9.78 -17.01 -19.16
C GLU A 342 10.04 -15.69 -18.42
N TYR A 343 11.32 -15.30 -18.35
CA TYR A 343 11.76 -14.06 -17.73
C TYR A 343 11.13 -12.91 -18.52
N LEU A 344 10.15 -12.25 -17.89
CA LEU A 344 9.58 -11.03 -18.43
C LEU A 344 10.63 -9.94 -18.33
N GLU A 345 11.30 -9.65 -19.44
CA GLU A 345 12.23 -8.54 -19.53
C GLU A 345 11.51 -7.26 -19.11
N GLU A 346 12.03 -6.60 -18.07
CA GLU A 346 11.35 -5.46 -17.47
C GLU A 346 11.34 -4.29 -18.46
N ASN A 347 10.14 -3.78 -18.76
CA ASN A 347 9.99 -2.59 -19.58
C ASN A 347 10.62 -1.37 -18.89
N GLU A 348 11.33 -0.52 -19.63
CA GLU A 348 11.96 0.70 -19.11
C GLU A 348 10.97 1.58 -18.30
N GLY A 349 9.72 1.69 -18.76
CA GLY A 349 8.69 2.42 -18.04
C GLY A 349 8.33 1.77 -16.69
N MET A 350 8.36 0.44 -16.60
CA MET A 350 8.10 -0.28 -15.34
C MET A 350 9.24 -0.04 -14.36
N ARG A 351 10.48 -0.04 -14.86
CA ARG A 351 11.67 0.34 -14.08
C ARG A 351 11.55 1.76 -13.53
N PHE A 352 11.06 2.71 -14.34
CA PHE A 352 10.77 4.07 -13.87
C PHE A 352 9.79 4.09 -12.70
N PHE A 353 8.62 3.44 -12.82
CA PHE A 353 7.63 3.40 -11.74
C PHE A 353 8.14 2.70 -10.47
N ARG A 354 8.93 1.63 -10.61
CA ARG A 354 9.54 0.94 -9.47
C ARG A 354 10.51 1.85 -8.71
N ILE A 355 11.43 2.51 -9.42
CA ILE A 355 12.37 3.48 -8.83
C ILE A 355 11.59 4.61 -8.15
N ARG A 356 10.54 5.12 -8.81
CA ARG A 356 9.73 6.19 -8.26
C ARG A 356 8.96 5.76 -7.00
N LEU A 357 8.42 4.55 -6.96
CA LEU A 357 7.80 3.99 -5.77
C LEU A 357 8.78 3.90 -4.61
N TYR A 358 10.02 3.45 -4.85
CA TYR A 358 11.06 3.40 -3.83
C TYR A 358 11.35 4.80 -3.25
N GLN A 359 11.54 5.79 -4.13
CA GLN A 359 11.77 7.18 -3.72
C GLN A 359 10.59 7.73 -2.91
N LEU A 360 9.37 7.57 -3.41
CA LEU A 360 8.16 8.06 -2.72
C LEU A 360 7.94 7.34 -1.39
N LEU A 361 8.24 6.05 -1.31
CA LEU A 361 8.20 5.29 -0.05
C LEU A 361 9.15 5.91 0.98
N ASN A 362 10.39 6.21 0.60
CA ASN A 362 11.37 6.82 1.50
C ASN A 362 11.01 8.26 1.92
N ILE A 363 10.39 9.03 1.03
CA ILE A 363 10.03 10.43 1.29
C ILE A 363 8.74 10.53 2.12
N MET A 364 7.72 9.75 1.77
CA MET A 364 6.38 9.88 2.34
C MET A 364 6.14 8.94 3.53
N PHE A 365 6.93 7.87 3.65
CA PHE A 365 6.79 6.88 4.70
C PHE A 365 7.85 7.02 5.80
N ALA A 366 7.67 7.98 6.70
CA ALA A 366 8.34 7.99 7.99
C ALA A 366 7.71 6.97 8.96
N LEU A 367 8.53 6.08 9.53
CA LEU A 367 8.14 5.22 10.64
C LEU A 367 7.99 6.06 11.90
N GLU A 368 6.83 5.98 12.54
CA GLU A 368 6.58 6.65 13.82
C GLU A 368 7.17 5.83 14.98
N PRO A 369 7.56 6.45 16.11
CA PRO A 369 8.17 5.75 17.24
C PRO A 369 7.37 4.54 17.74
N ILE A 370 6.03 4.60 17.67
CA ILE A 370 5.16 3.48 18.07
C ILE A 370 5.36 2.23 17.22
N HIS A 371 5.67 2.38 15.93
CA HIS A 371 5.96 1.26 15.04
C HIS A 371 7.27 0.57 15.43
N LEU A 372 8.31 1.37 15.71
CA LEU A 372 9.61 0.86 16.15
C LEU A 372 9.52 0.17 17.50
N ALA A 373 8.84 0.80 18.46
CA ALA A 373 8.61 0.23 19.78
C ALA A 373 7.84 -1.09 19.69
N ALA A 374 6.76 -1.14 18.89
CA ALA A 374 6.01 -2.38 18.67
C ALA A 374 6.89 -3.49 18.07
N THR A 375 7.73 -3.17 17.08
CA THR A 375 8.68 -4.13 16.50
C THR A 375 9.69 -4.62 17.51
N LEU A 376 10.24 -3.76 18.36
CA LEU A 376 11.20 -4.12 19.42
C LEU A 376 10.59 -5.01 20.52
N LEU A 377 9.28 -4.88 20.74
CA LEU A 377 8.55 -5.69 21.71
C LEU A 377 8.14 -7.06 21.16
N HIS A 378 8.29 -7.29 19.85
CA HIS A 378 8.10 -8.62 19.28
C HIS A 378 9.37 -9.45 19.55
N PRO A 379 9.28 -10.53 20.36
CA PRO A 379 10.44 -11.33 20.76
C PRO A 379 11.10 -12.10 19.61
#